data_AF-A0A7X7QPA9-F1
#
_entry.id   AF-A0A7X7QPA9-F1
#
_cell.length_a   1.000
_cell.length_b   1.000
_cell.length_c   1.000
_cell.angle_alpha   90.00
_cell.angle_beta   90.00
_cell.angle_gamma   90.00
#
_symmetry.space_group_name_H-M   'P 1'
#
loop_
_entity.id
_entity.type
_entity.pdbx_description
1 polymer ?
#
loop_
_entity_poly.entity_id
_entity_poly.type
_entity_poly.pdbx_seq_one_letter_code
_entity_poly.pdbx_strand_id
1 'polypeptide(L)'
;MSKIRNIILLLTLALSAFALLALFPLLLVLSRSFAEHNPEIAYMQFPILLLSYGMVTAIILAVVIGFYLVLQSNRQNIFARKTVKSLRIMAHSFTCAFLFTTAILVYSTSQIGNEVGLPGGYIILAMGVNFAGANVLYFITSLFEKAVEYKEENELTV
;
A
#
# COMPACT_ATOMS: atom_id res chain seq x y z
N MET A 1 8.07 22.80 10.62
CA MET A 1 8.86 21.72 10.00
C MET A 1 9.89 22.36 9.08
N SER A 2 11.15 21.93 9.03
CA SER A 2 12.14 22.56 8.12
C SER A 2 11.73 22.29 6.66
N LYS A 3 11.76 23.33 5.81
CA LYS A 3 11.38 23.22 4.37
C LYS A 3 12.11 22.06 3.67
N ILE A 4 13.36 21.82 4.05
CA ILE A 4 14.22 20.74 3.55
C ILE A 4 13.61 19.35 3.80
N ARG A 5 13.09 19.08 5.01
CA ARG A 5 12.49 17.77 5.32
C ARG A 5 11.29 17.46 4.44
N ASN A 6 10.44 18.45 4.18
CA ASN A 6 9.26 18.25 3.36
C ASN A 6 9.62 18.06 1.88
N ILE A 7 10.66 18.74 1.39
CA ILE A 7 11.21 18.48 0.04
C ILE A 7 11.73 17.05 -0.06
N ILE A 8 12.51 16.59 0.94
CA ILE A 8 13.00 15.21 0.97
C ILE A 8 11.85 14.21 0.95
N LEU A 9 10.81 14.42 1.77
CA LEU A 9 9.63 13.53 1.80
C LEU A 9 8.88 13.49 0.46
N LEU A 10 8.71 14.63 -0.21
CA LEU A 10 8.07 14.67 -1.53
C LEU A 10 8.91 13.95 -2.58
N LEU A 11 10.24 14.13 -2.55
CA LEU A 11 11.16 13.44 -3.47
C LEU A 11 11.14 11.92 -3.25
N THR A 12 11.17 11.47 -2.00
CA THR A 12 11.11 10.02 -1.71
C THR A 12 9.76 9.43 -2.10
N LEU A 13 8.65 10.12 -1.87
CA LEU A 13 7.32 9.68 -2.32
C LEU A 13 7.22 9.64 -3.85
N ALA A 14 7.76 10.63 -4.55
CA ALA A 14 7.79 10.65 -6.01
C ALA A 14 8.64 9.49 -6.57
N LEU A 15 9.80 9.23 -5.98
CA LEU A 15 10.65 8.09 -6.35
C LEU A 15 9.93 6.76 -6.09
N SER A 16 9.25 6.61 -4.97
CA SER A 16 8.44 5.43 -4.67
C SER A 16 7.31 5.23 -5.68
N ALA A 17 6.60 6.30 -6.07
CA ALA A 17 5.56 6.22 -7.10
C ALA A 17 6.13 5.77 -8.45
N PHE A 18 7.27 6.35 -8.86
CA PHE A 18 7.95 5.95 -10.09
C PHE A 18 8.41 4.49 -10.07
N ALA A 19 9.01 4.05 -8.95
CA ALA A 19 9.44 2.66 -8.78
C ALA A 19 8.25 1.69 -8.86
N LEU A 20 7.11 2.02 -8.23
CA LEU A 20 5.89 1.22 -8.31
C LEU A 20 5.29 1.19 -9.72
N LEU A 21 5.31 2.31 -10.44
CA LEU A 21 4.85 2.35 -11.83
C LEU A 21 5.73 1.48 -12.75
N ALA A 22 7.03 1.45 -12.52
CA ALA A 22 7.95 0.58 -13.25
C ALA A 22 7.70 -0.91 -13.00
N LEU A 23 7.01 -1.29 -11.91
CA LEU A 23 6.63 -2.68 -11.65
C LEU A 23 5.58 -3.20 -12.64
N PHE A 24 4.72 -2.38 -13.24
CA PHE A 24 3.69 -2.87 -14.17
C PHE A 24 4.27 -3.61 -15.40
N PRO A 25 5.18 -3.00 -16.19
CA PRO A 25 5.80 -3.70 -17.31
C PRO A 25 6.70 -4.84 -16.83
N LEU A 26 7.39 -4.68 -15.69
CA LEU A 26 8.23 -5.73 -15.13
C LEU A 26 7.41 -6.98 -14.77
N LEU A 27 6.27 -6.81 -14.10
CA LEU A 27 5.35 -7.91 -13.76
C LEU A 27 4.82 -8.61 -15.00
N LEU A 28 4.56 -7.89 -16.09
CA LEU A 28 4.14 -8.51 -17.35
C LEU A 28 5.24 -9.40 -17.93
N VAL A 29 6.48 -8.91 -17.95
CA VAL A 29 7.65 -9.67 -18.43
C VAL A 29 7.91 -10.89 -17.55
N LEU A 30 7.91 -10.73 -16.23
CA LEU A 30 8.09 -11.83 -15.28
C LEU A 30 6.96 -12.87 -15.41
N SER A 31 5.72 -12.41 -15.57
CA SER A 31 4.55 -13.28 -15.75
C SER A 31 4.65 -14.13 -17.02
N ARG A 32 5.07 -13.54 -18.14
CA ARG A 32 5.29 -14.29 -19.40
C ARG A 32 6.44 -15.27 -19.29
N SER A 33 7.58 -14.81 -18.78
CA SER A 33 8.75 -15.65 -18.57
C SER A 33 8.43 -16.85 -17.68
N PHE A 34 7.68 -16.64 -16.58
CA PHE A 34 7.28 -17.73 -15.70
C PHE A 34 6.38 -18.77 -16.39
N ALA A 35 5.44 -18.32 -17.21
CA ALA A 35 4.56 -19.21 -17.99
C ALA A 35 5.32 -19.98 -19.07
N GLU A 36 6.34 -19.38 -19.70
CA GLU A 36 7.19 -20.05 -20.69
C GLU A 36 8.05 -21.15 -20.06
N HIS A 37 8.56 -20.94 -18.85
CA HIS A 37 9.39 -21.92 -18.14
C HIS A 37 8.58 -23.02 -17.44
N ASN A 38 7.29 -22.78 -17.18
CA ASN A 38 6.41 -23.72 -16.47
C ASN A 38 5.06 -23.88 -17.23
N PRO A 39 5.06 -24.55 -18.40
CA PRO A 39 3.89 -24.63 -19.27
C PRO A 39 2.66 -25.25 -18.59
N GLU A 40 2.87 -26.17 -17.66
CA GLU A 40 1.82 -26.86 -16.89
C GLU A 40 0.96 -25.91 -16.04
N ILE A 41 1.54 -24.78 -15.59
CA ILE A 41 0.86 -23.76 -14.77
C ILE A 41 0.68 -22.44 -15.51
N ALA A 42 0.88 -22.42 -16.83
CA ALA A 42 0.71 -21.22 -17.65
C ALA A 42 -0.71 -20.61 -17.54
N TYR A 43 -1.73 -21.43 -17.25
CA TYR A 43 -3.10 -20.96 -17.03
C TYR A 43 -3.24 -20.05 -15.79
N MET A 44 -2.33 -20.15 -14.81
CA MET A 44 -2.30 -19.30 -13.61
C MET A 44 -1.74 -17.90 -13.88
N GLN A 45 -1.14 -17.69 -15.04
CA GLN A 45 -0.47 -16.45 -15.44
C GLN A 45 -1.39 -15.23 -15.29
N PHE A 46 -2.56 -15.27 -15.91
CA PHE A 46 -3.47 -14.13 -15.96
C PHE A 46 -4.09 -13.81 -14.58
N PRO A 47 -4.63 -14.78 -13.82
CA PRO A 47 -5.13 -14.53 -12.46
C PRO A 47 -4.08 -13.91 -11.53
N ILE A 48 -2.86 -14.44 -11.51
CA ILE A 48 -1.78 -13.92 -10.65
C ILE A 48 -1.37 -12.51 -11.08
N LEU A 49 -1.24 -12.27 -12.39
CA LEU A 49 -0.89 -10.94 -12.91
C LEU A 49 -1.96 -9.90 -12.54
N LEU A 50 -3.24 -10.23 -12.69
CA LEU A 50 -4.35 -9.35 -12.35
C LEU A 50 -4.35 -8.98 -10.87
N LEU A 51 -4.19 -9.97 -9.98
CA LEU A 51 -4.10 -9.74 -8.54
C LEU A 51 -2.85 -8.92 -8.17
N SER A 52 -1.73 -9.15 -8.84
CA SER A 52 -0.48 -8.40 -8.64
C SER A 52 -0.65 -6.93 -9.03
N TYR A 53 -1.33 -6.66 -10.15
CA TYR A 53 -1.70 -5.29 -10.53
C TYR A 53 -2.64 -4.63 -9.54
N GLY A 54 -3.61 -5.37 -9.00
CA GLY A 54 -4.48 -4.89 -7.92
C GLY A 54 -3.68 -4.46 -6.69
N MET A 55 -2.75 -5.32 -6.24
CA MET A 55 -1.85 -5.03 -5.12
C MET A 55 -1.03 -3.75 -5.37
N VAL A 56 -0.32 -3.66 -6.50
CA VAL A 56 0.52 -2.49 -6.82
C VAL A 56 -0.30 -1.22 -6.91
N THR A 57 -1.48 -1.28 -7.52
CA THR A 57 -2.39 -0.12 -7.63
C THR A 57 -2.85 0.37 -6.27
N ALA A 58 -3.18 -0.53 -5.35
CA ALA A 58 -3.55 -0.18 -3.98
C ALA A 58 -2.40 0.53 -3.24
N ILE A 59 -1.15 0.07 -3.41
CA ILE A 59 0.02 0.72 -2.81
C ILE A 59 0.25 2.10 -3.44
N ILE A 60 0.11 2.24 -4.75
CA ILE A 60 0.23 3.55 -5.44
C ILE A 60 -0.79 4.54 -4.88
N LEU A 61 -2.04 4.11 -4.65
CA LEU A 61 -3.07 4.96 -4.04
C LEU A 61 -2.62 5.49 -2.67
N ALA A 62 -2.02 4.63 -1.84
CA ALA A 62 -1.47 5.04 -0.55
C ALA A 62 -0.35 6.09 -0.70
N VAL A 63 0.55 5.92 -1.67
CA VAL A 63 1.63 6.88 -1.96
C VAL A 63 1.08 8.23 -2.43
N VAL A 64 0.07 8.23 -3.30
CA VAL A 64 -0.59 9.47 -3.77
C VAL A 64 -1.23 10.23 -2.61
N ILE A 65 -1.89 9.54 -1.69
CA ILE A 65 -2.47 10.18 -0.49
C ILE A 65 -1.36 10.68 0.44
N GLY A 66 -0.25 9.95 0.58
CA GLY A 66 0.94 10.41 1.29
C GLY A 66 1.47 11.73 0.73
N PHE A 67 1.50 11.88 -0.60
CA PHE A 67 1.90 13.13 -1.26
C PHE A 67 0.95 14.28 -0.89
N TYR A 68 -0.37 14.03 -0.93
CA TYR A 68 -1.38 15.00 -0.52
C TYR A 68 -1.21 15.43 0.94
N LEU A 69 -0.95 14.49 1.86
CA LEU A 69 -0.72 14.78 3.28
C LEU A 69 0.52 15.65 3.51
N VAL A 70 1.63 15.37 2.82
CA VAL A 70 2.85 16.19 2.93
C VAL A 70 2.59 17.61 2.42
N LEU A 71 1.89 17.75 1.29
CA LEU A 71 1.50 19.06 0.76
C LEU A 71 0.57 19.83 1.72
N GLN A 72 -0.39 19.14 2.34
CA GLN A 72 -1.32 19.75 3.30
C GLN A 72 -0.59 20.21 4.58
N SER A 73 0.41 19.46 5.04
CA SER A 73 1.20 19.82 6.23
C SER A 73 1.94 21.16 6.09
N ASN A 74 2.21 21.61 4.85
CA ASN A 74 2.82 22.90 4.57
C ASN A 74 1.82 24.07 4.63
N ARG A 75 0.52 23.82 4.50
CA ARG A 75 -0.49 24.87 4.26
C ARG A 75 -1.48 25.07 5.40
N GLN A 76 -1.72 24.07 6.26
CA GLN A 76 -2.78 24.13 7.28
C GLN A 76 -2.44 23.41 8.59
N ASN A 77 -3.35 23.55 9.56
CA ASN A 77 -3.33 22.84 10.84
C ASN A 77 -3.42 21.32 10.58
N ILE A 78 -2.39 20.59 11.00
CA ILE A 78 -2.25 19.14 10.76
C ILE A 78 -3.36 18.36 11.48
N PHE A 79 -3.86 18.88 12.60
CA PHE A 79 -4.98 18.33 13.36
C PHE A 79 -6.31 18.81 12.79
N ALA A 80 -6.73 18.18 11.70
CA ALA A 80 -8.03 18.39 11.06
C ALA A 80 -8.66 17.06 10.68
N ARG A 81 -10.00 16.99 10.66
CA ARG A 81 -10.76 15.79 10.22
C ARG A 81 -10.35 15.31 8.81
N LYS A 82 -9.92 16.23 7.93
CA LYS A 82 -9.40 15.88 6.59
C LYS A 82 -8.12 15.05 6.65
N THR A 83 -7.22 15.32 7.59
CA THR A 83 -5.99 14.55 7.81
C THR A 83 -6.33 13.13 8.28
N VAL A 84 -7.25 13.00 9.24
CA VAL A 84 -7.74 11.71 9.75
C VAL A 84 -8.35 10.89 8.61
N LYS A 85 -9.20 11.50 7.77
CA LYS A 85 -9.79 10.84 6.60
C LYS A 85 -8.72 10.35 5.63
N SER A 86 -7.70 11.16 5.35
CA SER A 86 -6.61 10.80 4.43
C SER A 86 -5.78 9.62 4.97
N LEU A 87 -5.41 9.65 6.26
CA LEU A 87 -4.72 8.54 6.92
C LEU A 87 -5.56 7.25 6.90
N ARG A 88 -6.87 7.36 7.11
CA ARG A 88 -7.80 6.22 7.01
C ARG A 88 -7.84 5.62 5.61
N ILE A 89 -7.87 6.44 4.56
CA ILE A 89 -7.83 5.94 3.17
C ILE A 89 -6.48 5.26 2.89
N MET A 90 -5.35 5.77 3.42
CA MET A 90 -4.07 5.06 3.32
C MET A 90 -4.13 3.69 4.02
N ALA A 91 -4.69 3.61 5.23
CA ALA A 91 -4.84 2.34 5.95
C ALA A 91 -5.70 1.33 5.17
N HIS A 92 -6.81 1.78 4.58
CA HIS A 92 -7.63 0.97 3.68
C HIS A 92 -6.86 0.51 2.44
N SER A 93 -6.01 1.38 1.87
CA SER A 93 -5.20 1.03 0.70
C SER A 93 -4.21 -0.10 1.01
N PHE A 94 -3.53 -0.06 2.17
CA PHE A 94 -2.69 -1.16 2.64
C PHE A 94 -3.49 -2.43 2.96
N THR A 95 -4.72 -2.28 3.46
CA THR A 95 -5.63 -3.42 3.69
C THR A 95 -6.03 -4.07 2.36
N CYS A 96 -6.35 -3.29 1.33
CA CYS A 96 -6.62 -3.80 -0.01
C CYS A 96 -5.40 -4.52 -0.60
N ALA A 97 -4.20 -3.95 -0.47
CA ALA A 97 -2.96 -4.61 -0.90
C ALA A 97 -2.73 -5.94 -0.18
N PHE A 98 -2.99 -5.98 1.13
CA PHE A 98 -2.96 -7.21 1.94
C PHE A 98 -3.95 -8.26 1.39
N LEU A 99 -5.20 -7.88 1.14
CA LEU A 99 -6.21 -8.80 0.59
C LEU A 99 -5.81 -9.36 -0.77
N PHE A 100 -5.24 -8.54 -1.66
CA PHE A 100 -4.70 -9.03 -2.94
C PHE A 100 -3.56 -10.03 -2.72
N THR A 101 -2.60 -9.75 -1.82
CA THR A 101 -1.52 -10.70 -1.52
C THR A 101 -2.02 -12.01 -0.92
N THR A 102 -3.02 -11.95 -0.04
CA THR A 102 -3.66 -13.14 0.54
C THR A 102 -4.38 -13.93 -0.54
N ALA A 103 -5.11 -13.26 -1.45
CA ALA A 103 -5.78 -13.92 -2.56
C ALA A 103 -4.78 -14.63 -3.49
N ILE A 104 -3.63 -14.02 -3.78
CA ILE A 104 -2.55 -14.66 -4.56
C ILE A 104 -2.06 -15.92 -3.83
N LEU A 105 -1.77 -15.84 -2.54
CA LEU A 105 -1.26 -16.98 -1.78
C LEU A 105 -2.27 -18.12 -1.76
N VAL A 106 -3.52 -17.84 -1.40
CA VAL A 106 -4.61 -18.83 -1.35
C VAL A 106 -4.82 -19.47 -2.72
N TYR A 107 -4.91 -18.65 -3.79
CA TYR A 107 -5.05 -19.15 -5.15
C TYR A 107 -3.90 -20.09 -5.53
N SER A 108 -2.65 -19.65 -5.34
CA SER A 108 -1.47 -20.46 -5.67
C SER A 108 -1.45 -21.77 -4.88
N THR A 109 -1.70 -21.73 -3.57
CA THR A 109 -1.74 -22.96 -2.75
C THR A 109 -2.87 -23.91 -3.15
N SER A 110 -4.00 -23.39 -3.65
CA SER A 110 -5.10 -24.22 -4.13
C SER A 110 -4.81 -24.94 -5.45
N GLN A 111 -3.90 -24.40 -6.26
CA GLN A 111 -3.55 -24.95 -7.58
C GLN A 111 -2.34 -25.88 -7.51
N ILE A 112 -1.29 -25.49 -6.77
CA ILE A 112 0.01 -26.17 -6.76
C ILE A 112 0.47 -26.60 -5.35
N GLY A 113 -0.40 -26.51 -4.35
CA GLY A 113 -0.08 -26.93 -2.98
C GLY A 113 1.08 -26.13 -2.38
N ASN A 114 2.03 -26.84 -1.73
CA ASN A 114 3.20 -26.24 -1.10
C ASN A 114 4.38 -26.03 -2.06
N GLU A 115 4.21 -26.32 -3.36
CA GLU A 115 5.28 -26.21 -4.37
C GLU A 115 5.56 -24.76 -4.81
N VAL A 116 4.92 -23.78 -4.16
CA VAL A 116 5.06 -22.34 -4.47
C VAL A 116 6.49 -21.81 -4.27
N GLY A 117 7.35 -22.54 -3.56
CA GLY A 117 8.80 -22.28 -3.46
C GLY A 117 9.18 -20.86 -3.02
N LEU A 118 10.29 -20.35 -3.57
CA LEU A 118 10.80 -18.99 -3.33
C LEU A 118 9.77 -17.89 -3.67
N PRO A 119 9.03 -17.95 -4.80
CA PRO A 119 7.95 -17.00 -5.09
C PRO A 119 6.90 -16.90 -3.97
N GLY A 120 6.51 -18.04 -3.39
CA GLY A 120 5.61 -18.08 -2.23
C GLY A 120 6.15 -17.34 -1.02
N GLY A 121 7.46 -17.48 -0.76
CA GLY A 121 8.15 -16.75 0.32
C GLY A 121 8.08 -15.22 0.15
N TYR A 122 8.29 -14.71 -1.06
CA TYR A 122 8.16 -13.28 -1.33
C TYR A 122 6.73 -12.77 -1.15
N ILE A 123 5.72 -13.58 -1.51
CA ILE A 123 4.31 -13.24 -1.30
C ILE A 123 3.99 -13.14 0.20
N ILE A 124 4.49 -14.08 1.01
CA ILE A 124 4.31 -14.06 2.47
C ILE A 124 4.96 -12.82 3.09
N LEU A 125 6.17 -12.46 2.65
CA LEU A 125 6.83 -11.22 3.09
C LEU A 125 6.03 -9.97 2.71
N ALA A 126 5.58 -9.88 1.45
CA ALA A 126 4.74 -8.76 0.99
C ALA A 126 3.44 -8.67 1.80
N MET A 127 2.81 -9.81 2.09
CA MET A 127 1.62 -9.89 2.94
C MET A 127 1.91 -9.37 4.36
N GLY A 128 3.03 -9.76 4.96
CA GLY A 128 3.46 -9.28 6.27
C GLY A 128 3.68 -7.76 6.31
N VAL A 129 4.37 -7.20 5.30
CA VAL A 129 4.60 -5.75 5.17
C VAL A 129 3.28 -5.00 5.00
N ASN A 130 2.39 -5.49 4.13
CA ASN A 130 1.10 -4.85 3.89
C ASN A 130 0.21 -4.86 5.14
N PHE A 131 0.17 -6.00 5.84
CA PHE A 131 -0.56 -6.14 7.09
C PHE A 131 -0.03 -5.23 8.19
N ALA A 132 1.29 -5.21 8.39
CA ALA A 132 1.92 -4.32 9.36
C ALA A 132 1.66 -2.85 9.04
N GLY A 133 1.82 -2.46 7.77
CA GLY A 133 1.54 -1.11 7.29
C GLY A 133 0.10 -0.67 7.54
N ALA A 134 -0.87 -1.54 7.27
CA ALA A 134 -2.29 -1.28 7.55
C ALA A 134 -2.53 -1.04 9.05
N ASN A 135 -2.05 -1.92 9.92
CA ASN A 135 -2.24 -1.81 11.38
C ASN A 135 -1.60 -0.54 11.95
N VAL A 136 -0.37 -0.23 11.53
CA VAL A 136 0.32 1.00 11.96
C VAL A 136 -0.46 2.24 11.52
N LEU A 137 -0.97 2.28 10.28
CA LEU A 137 -1.74 3.41 9.79
C LEU A 137 -3.10 3.55 10.49
N TYR A 138 -3.80 2.45 10.78
CA TYR A 138 -5.03 2.51 11.59
C TYR A 138 -4.74 3.03 12.99
N PHE A 139 -3.65 2.56 13.62
CA PHE A 139 -3.24 3.04 14.92
C PHE A 139 -2.96 4.55 14.90
N ILE A 140 -2.15 5.03 13.95
CA ILE A 140 -1.87 6.46 13.78
C ILE A 140 -3.16 7.24 13.52
N THR A 141 -4.06 6.73 12.68
CA THR A 141 -5.37 7.34 12.41
C THR A 141 -6.17 7.53 13.70
N SER A 142 -6.22 6.49 14.55
CA SER A 142 -6.95 6.56 15.83
C SER A 142 -6.38 7.59 16.81
N LEU A 143 -5.06 7.76 16.83
CA LEU A 143 -4.40 8.79 17.65
C LEU A 143 -4.74 10.19 17.16
N PHE A 144 -4.72 10.41 15.85
CA PHE A 144 -5.07 11.69 15.25
C PHE A 144 -6.55 12.03 15.41
N GLU A 145 -7.42 11.03 15.34
CA GLU A 145 -8.86 11.19 15.58
C GLU A 145 -9.11 11.71 17.00
N LYS A 146 -8.54 11.06 18.02
CA LYS A 146 -8.62 11.54 19.42
C LYS A 146 -8.03 12.94 19.62
N ALA A 147 -6.89 13.23 18.98
CA ALA A 147 -6.26 14.54 19.10
C ALA A 147 -7.13 15.66 18.48
N VAL A 148 -7.80 15.37 17.36
CA VAL A 148 -8.75 16.30 16.73
C VAL A 148 -9.98 16.50 17.62
N GLU A 149 -10.53 15.43 18.19
CA GLU A 149 -11.67 15.49 19.12
C GLU A 149 -11.36 16.37 20.35
N TYR A 150 -10.23 16.14 21.01
CA TYR A 150 -9.83 16.97 22.16
C TYR A 150 -9.65 18.44 21.80
N LYS A 151 -9.09 18.72 20.62
CA LYS A 151 -8.93 20.09 20.15
C LYS A 151 -10.28 20.75 19.89
N GLU A 152 -11.21 20.05 19.24
CA GLU A 152 -12.56 20.55 18.97
C GLU A 152 -13.34 20.78 20.28
N GLU A 153 -13.22 19.88 21.27
CA GLU A 153 -13.86 20.05 22.59
C GLU A 153 -13.30 21.25 23.36
N ASN A 154 -11.98 21.44 23.35
CA ASN A 154 -11.35 22.59 23.99
C ASN A 154 -11.73 23.93 23.30
N GLU A 155 -11.88 23.94 21.98
CA GLU A 155 -12.37 25.12 21.23
C GLU A 155 -13.87 25.42 21.50
N LEU A 156 -14.66 24.45 21.97
CA LEU A 156 -16.07 24.63 22.31
C LEU A 156 -16.32 25.06 23.76
N THR A 157 -15.33 24.91 24.65
CA THR A 157 -15.46 25.13 26.09
C THR A 157 -14.79 26.41 26.59
N VAL A 158 -13.91 27.01 25.78
CA VAL A 158 -13.23 28.30 26.04
C VAL A 158 -13.84 29.38 25.15
#